data_AF-A0A1H0BRV0-F1
#
_entry.id   AF-A0A1H0BRV0-F1
#
_cell.length_a   1.000
_cell.length_b   1.000
_cell.length_c   1.000
_cell.angle_alpha   90.00
_cell.angle_beta   90.00
_cell.angle_gamma   90.00
#
_symmetry.space_group_name_H-M   'P 1'
#
loop_
_entity.id
_entity.type
_entity.pdbx_description
1 polymer ?
#
loop_
_entity_poly.entity_id
_entity_poly.type
_entity_poly.pdbx_seq_one_letter_code
_entity_poly.pdbx_strand_id
1 'polypeptide(L)' 'MEPWQHLPFWLPADVAVTACDVGTTRARELGLPSRPVQESVADTWAWLQRAGRPAPPPGRTLPGLPGDLENALLRT' A
#
# COMPACT_ATOMS: atom_id res chain seq x y z
N MET A 1 -6.03 -0.87 -16.63
CA MET A 1 -5.10 -0.65 -15.50
C MET A 1 -3.81 -1.35 -15.85
N GLU A 2 -2.66 -0.74 -15.56
CA GLU A 2 -1.35 -1.35 -15.85
C GLU A 2 -0.68 -1.87 -14.57
N PRO A 3 -0.27 -3.16 -14.53
CA PRO A 3 0.44 -3.75 -13.39
C PRO A 3 1.72 -2.98 -13.06
N TRP A 4 2.04 -2.84 -11.77
CA TRP A 4 3.25 -2.18 -11.26
C TRP A 4 3.40 -0.68 -11.58
N GLN A 5 2.52 -0.12 -12.43
CA GLN A 5 2.52 1.29 -12.83
C GLN A 5 1.40 2.06 -12.13
N HIS A 6 0.17 1.53 -12.16
CA HIS A 6 -1.00 2.21 -11.62
C HIS A 6 -1.24 1.87 -10.14
N LEU A 7 -0.99 0.63 -9.75
CA LEU A 7 -1.11 0.15 -8.37
C LEU A 7 0.13 -0.71 -8.03
N PRO A 8 1.03 -0.21 -7.16
CA PRO A 8 2.10 -1.04 -6.66
C PRO A 8 1.49 -2.20 -5.85
N PHE A 9 2.03 -3.40 -6.04
CA PHE A 9 1.61 -4.61 -5.31
C PHE A 9 0.18 -5.10 -5.60
N TRP A 10 -0.43 -4.68 -6.73
CA TRP A 10 -1.65 -5.31 -7.22
C TRP A 10 -1.32 -6.70 -7.75
N LEU A 11 -1.81 -7.73 -7.05
CA LEU A 11 -1.61 -9.13 -7.40
C LEU A 11 -2.96 -9.74 -7.81
N PRO A 12 -2.98 -10.65 -8.81
CA PRO A 12 -4.13 -11.51 -9.05
C PRO A 12 -4.57 -12.22 -7.77
N ALA A 13 -5.88 -12.40 -7.56
CA ALA A 13 -6.44 -12.88 -6.29
C ALA A 13 -5.92 -14.28 -5.88
N ASP A 14 -5.67 -15.14 -6.86
CA ASP A 14 -5.09 -16.47 -6.72
C ASP A 14 -3.60 -16.45 -6.30
N VAL A 15 -2.90 -15.34 -6.54
CA VAL A 15 -1.48 -15.14 -6.17
C VAL A 15 -1.35 -14.31 -4.88
N ALA A 16 -2.30 -13.42 -4.60
CA ALA A 16 -2.27 -12.49 -3.47
C ALA A 16 -2.24 -13.19 -2.11
N VAL A 17 -2.94 -14.32 -1.98
CA VAL A 17 -3.03 -15.08 -0.71
C VAL A 17 -1.67 -15.57 -0.25
N THR A 18 -0.84 -16.09 -1.15
CA THR A 18 0.49 -16.60 -0.80
C THR A 18 1.52 -15.51 -0.62
N ALA A 19 1.34 -14.34 -1.25
CA ALA A 19 2.29 -13.23 -1.15
C ALA A 19 2.33 -12.59 0.25
N CYS A 20 1.26 -12.75 1.02
CA CYS A 20 1.10 -12.20 2.37
C CYS A 20 1.15 -13.28 3.47
N ASP A 21 1.36 -14.56 3.12
CA ASP A 21 1.45 -15.65 4.10
C ASP A 21 2.83 -15.68 4.75
N VAL A 22 3.03 -14.77 5.71
CA VAL A 22 4.29 -14.62 6.44
C VAL A 22 4.07 -14.95 7.92
N GLY A 23 4.72 -16.03 8.37
CA GLY A 23 4.65 -16.49 9.75
C GLY A 23 5.18 -15.47 10.76
N THR A 24 4.41 -15.22 11.82
CA THR A 24 4.73 -14.23 12.87
C THR A 24 5.00 -14.86 14.24
N THR A 25 5.06 -16.20 14.32
CA THR A 25 5.24 -16.97 15.57
C THR A 25 6.49 -16.54 16.34
N ARG A 26 7.66 -16.50 15.68
CA ARG A 26 8.93 -16.17 16.34
C ARG A 26 8.94 -14.75 16.93
N ALA A 27 8.33 -13.80 16.24
CA ALA A 27 8.22 -12.42 16.73
C ALA A 27 7.38 -12.37 18.02
N ARG A 28 6.27 -13.12 18.07
CA ARG A 28 5.43 -13.22 19.27
C ARG A 28 6.14 -13.92 20.43
N GLU A 29 6.88 -15.00 20.17
CA GLU A 29 7.70 -15.68 21.19
C GLU A 29 8.75 -14.77 21.82
N LEU A 30 9.34 -13.87 21.00
CA LEU A 30 10.30 -12.88 21.46
C LEU A 30 9.65 -11.64 22.11
N GLY A 31 8.32 -11.63 22.23
CA GLY A 31 7.58 -10.54 22.86
C GLY A 31 7.51 -9.26 22.01
N LEU A 32 7.68 -9.33 20.69
CA LEU A 32 7.47 -8.15 19.84
C LEU A 32 5.97 -7.78 19.85
N PRO A 33 5.62 -6.58 20.33
CA PRO A 33 4.23 -6.13 20.31
C PRO A 33 3.82 -5.80 18.88
N SER A 34 2.57 -6.08 18.54
CA SER A 34 1.92 -5.57 17.33
C SER A 34 0.71 -4.76 17.76
N ARG A 35 0.62 -3.51 17.31
CA ARG A 35 -0.58 -2.69 17.51
C ARG A 35 -1.72 -3.15 16.60
N PRO A 36 -2.98 -2.84 16.91
CA PRO A 36 -4.09 -3.11 16.00
C PRO A 36 -3.87 -2.44 14.64
N VAL A 37 -4.10 -3.18 13.55
CA VAL A 37 -3.84 -2.71 12.19
C VAL A 37 -4.63 -1.44 11.87
N GLN A 38 -5.85 -1.32 12.40
CA GLN A 38 -6.73 -0.18 12.22
C GLN A 38 -6.07 1.11 12.73
N GLU A 39 -5.38 1.04 13.88
CA GLU A 39 -4.69 2.20 14.41
C GLU A 39 -3.45 2.54 13.59
N SER A 40 -2.69 1.55 13.13
CA SER A 40 -1.56 1.75 12.20
C SER A 40 -2.00 2.45 10.92
N VAL A 41 -3.13 2.03 10.36
CA VAL A 41 -3.70 2.61 9.14
C VAL A 41 -4.14 4.05 9.40
N ALA A 42 -4.86 4.29 10.51
CA ALA A 42 -5.33 5.63 10.87
C ALA A 42 -4.17 6.62 11.07
N ASP A 43 -3.14 6.23 11.83
CA ASP A 43 -1.97 7.08 12.08
C ASP A 43 -1.15 7.33 10.81
N THR A 44 -0.99 6.29 9.99
CA THR A 44 -0.29 6.42 8.69
C THR A 44 -1.04 7.38 7.79
N TRP A 45 -2.37 7.28 7.73
CA TRP A 45 -3.21 8.19 6.96
C TRP A 45 -3.08 9.64 7.47
N ALA A 46 -3.21 9.84 8.78
CA ALA A 46 -3.04 11.14 9.40
C ALA A 46 -1.64 11.74 9.17
N TRP A 47 -0.60 10.91 9.10
CA TRP A 47 0.74 11.35 8.73
C TRP A 47 0.83 11.75 7.25
N LEU A 48 0.33 10.92 6.33
CA LEU A 48 0.37 11.17 4.88
C LEU A 48 -0.33 12.49 4.50
N GLN A 49 -1.46 12.80 5.15
CA GLN A 49 -2.21 14.05 4.93
C GLN A 49 -1.37 15.31 5.25
N ARG A 50 -0.33 15.18 6.08
CA ARG A 50 0.53 16.29 6.52
C ARG A 50 1.90 16.29 5.84
N ALA A 51 2.39 15.11 5.45
CA ALA A 51 3.74 14.92 4.93
C ALA A 51 3.93 15.41 3.49
N GLY A 52 2.82 15.58 2.74
CA GLY A 52 2.87 15.90 1.31
C GLY A 52 3.38 14.73 0.47
N ARG A 53 3.34 14.85 -0.86
CA ARG A 53 3.89 13.83 -1.76
C ARG A 53 5.41 14.03 -1.93
N PRO A 54 6.21 12.94 -1.89
CA PRO A 54 7.64 13.04 -2.16
C PRO A 54 7.88 13.45 -3.61
N ALA A 55 9.01 14.10 -3.90
CA ALA A 55 9.41 14.35 -5.28
C ALA A 55 9.83 13.04 -5.97
N PRO A 56 9.52 12.86 -7.27
CA PRO A 56 10.01 11.71 -8.01
C PRO A 56 11.55 11.69 -8.07
N PRO A 57 12.17 10.50 -8.04
CA PRO A 57 13.59 10.37 -8.35
C PRO A 57 13.90 10.88 -9.78
N PRO A 58 15.12 11.37 -10.06
CA PRO A 58 15.49 11.84 -11.39
C PRO A 58 15.22 10.80 -12.49
N GLY A 59 14.62 11.25 -13.59
CA GLY A 59 14.29 10.41 -14.75
C GLY A 59 13.13 9.43 -14.52
N ARG A 60 12.37 9.56 -13.42
CA ARG A 60 11.22 8.70 -13.12
C ARG A 60 9.97 9.53 -12.84
N THR A 61 8.82 8.95 -13.13
CA THR A 61 7.51 9.47 -12.68
C THR A 61 7.10 8.67 -11.43
N LEU A 62 6.41 9.32 -10.49
CA LEU A 62 5.83 8.57 -9.36
C LEU A 62 4.77 7.59 -9.86
N PRO A 63 4.68 6.38 -9.30
CA PRO A 63 3.61 5.44 -9.61
C PRO A 63 2.25 5.98 -9.11
N GLY A 64 1.18 5.50 -9.73
CA GLY A 64 -0.19 5.87 -9.37
C GLY A 64 -1.11 5.91 -10.58
N LEU A 65 -2.42 5.94 -10.31
CA LEU A 65 -3.43 6.10 -11.35
C LEU A 65 -3.39 7.54 -11.93
N PRO A 66 -3.50 7.69 -13.26
CA PRO A 66 -3.91 8.95 -13.86
C PRO A 66 -5.24 9.41 -13.26
N GLY A 67 -5.38 10.71 -12.97
CA GLY A 67 -6.54 11.22 -12.21
C GLY A 67 -7.88 11.04 -12.94
N ASP A 68 -7.89 11.10 -14.27
CA ASP A 68 -9.06 10.79 -15.09
C ASP A 68 -9.48 9.31 -14.99
N LEU A 69 -8.50 8.40 -15.03
CA LEU A 69 -8.74 6.96 -14.85
C LEU A 69 -9.24 6.65 -13.44
N GLU A 70 -8.63 7.24 -12.40
CA GLU A 70 -9.07 7.07 -11.01
C GLU A 70 -10.52 7.55 -10.81
N ASN A 71 -10.85 8.74 -11.33
CA ASN A 71 -12.20 9.29 -11.26
C ASN A 71 -13.25 8.47 -12.03
N ALA A 72 -12.85 7.76 -13.09
CA ALA A 72 -13.75 6.85 -13.80
C ALA A 72 -14.04 5.60 -12.96
N LEU A 73 -13.01 5.01 -12.33
CA LEU A 73 -13.14 3.81 -11.50
C LEU A 73 -14.02 4.05 -10.26
N LEU A 74 -13.84 5.18 -9.57
CA LEU A 74 -14.58 5.51 -8.34
C LEU A 74 -16.08 5.83 -8.54
N ARG A 75 -16.54 5.94 -9.79
CA ARG A 75 -17.97 6.14 -10.12
C ARG A 75 -18.75 4.83 -10.27
N THR A 76 -18.05 3.70 -10.23
CA THR A 76 -18.60 2.35 -10.40
C THR A 76 -18.74 1.68 -9.05
#